data_AF-A0A975BL34-F1
#
_entry.id   AF-A0A975BL34-F1
#
_cell.length_a   1.000
_cell.length_b   1.000
_cell.length_c   1.000
_cell.angle_alpha   90.00
_cell.angle_beta   90.00
_cell.angle_gamma   90.00
#
_symmetry.space_group_name_H-M   'P 1'
#
loop_
_entity.id
_entity.type
_entity.pdbx_description
1 polymer ?
#
loop_
_entity_poly.entity_id
_entity_poly.type
_entity_poly.pdbx_seq_one_letter_code
_entity_poly.pdbx_strand_id
1 'polypeptide(L)' 'MDEKSLKNKETNPPPVKGVITARKCECCGHHEIGIITDTEEYIPLKPGMTVQIVGNNDE' A
#
# COMPACT_ATOMS: atom_id res chain seq x y z
N MET A 1 12.31 -18.36 -36.36
CA MET A 1 11.71 -17.27 -37.14
C MET A 1 10.20 -17.39 -36.94
N ASP A 2 9.49 -16.64 -36.12
CA ASP A 2 9.79 -15.47 -35.27
C ASP A 2 8.80 -15.50 -34.10
N GLU A 3 9.32 -15.56 -32.88
CA GLU A 3 8.55 -15.48 -31.64
C GLU A 3 8.29 -14.01 -31.31
N LYS A 4 7.24 -13.41 -31.88
CA LYS A 4 6.81 -12.06 -31.50
C LYS A 4 5.30 -11.90 -31.66
N SER A 5 4.61 -11.62 -30.55
CA SER A 5 3.95 -10.32 -30.43
C SER A 5 3.29 -10.13 -29.06
N LEU A 6 3.94 -9.26 -28.29
CA LEU A 6 3.35 -8.22 -27.44
C LEU A 6 2.37 -8.66 -26.36
N LYS A 7 2.97 -8.98 -25.21
CA LYS A 7 2.36 -9.09 -23.90
C LYS A 7 2.21 -7.68 -23.30
N ASN A 8 1.16 -6.96 -23.67
CA ASN A 8 0.78 -5.70 -23.01
C ASN A 8 0.01 -6.07 -21.73
N LYS A 9 0.72 -6.59 -20.72
CA LYS A 9 0.11 -6.79 -19.41
C LYS A 9 0.17 -5.44 -18.72
N GLU A 10 -0.96 -4.73 -18.67
CA GLU A 10 -1.14 -3.57 -17.81
C GLU A 10 -0.88 -4.03 -16.37
N THR A 11 0.36 -3.89 -15.91
CA THR A 11 0.76 -4.26 -14.56
C THR A 11 0.43 -3.11 -13.62
N ASN A 12 -0.86 -2.88 -13.39
CA ASN A 12 -1.23 -2.19 -12.16
C ASN A 12 -0.82 -3.12 -11.01
N PRO A 13 0.06 -2.67 -10.09
CA PRO A 13 0.38 -3.47 -8.92
C PRO A 13 -0.92 -3.82 -8.19
N PRO A 14 -1.01 -5.02 -7.60
CA PRO A 14 -2.19 -5.39 -6.84
C PRO A 14 -2.46 -4.36 -5.73
N PRO A 15 -3.74 -4.15 -5.36
CA PRO A 15 -4.09 -3.24 -4.29
C PRO A 15 -3.38 -3.64 -2.99
N VAL A 16 -2.72 -2.68 -2.35
CA VAL A 16 -2.08 -2.88 -1.04
C VAL A 16 -3.18 -3.03 0.01
N LYS A 17 -3.16 -4.15 0.75
CA LYS A 17 -4.07 -4.43 1.87
C LYS A 17 -3.26 -4.57 3.15
N GLY A 18 -3.78 -4.02 4.23
CA GLY A 18 -3.16 -4.12 5.54
C GLY A 18 -3.91 -3.32 6.60
N VAL A 19 -3.29 -3.16 7.76
CA VAL A 19 -3.85 -2.44 8.90
C VAL A 19 -3.33 -1.01 8.91
N ILE A 20 -4.22 -0.03 9.00
CA ILE A 20 -3.84 1.38 9.18
C ILE A 20 -3.17 1.52 10.56
N THR A 21 -1.95 2.05 10.60
CA THR A 21 -1.17 2.20 11.83
C THR A 21 -0.47 3.56 11.87
N ALA A 22 -0.43 4.15 13.06
CA ALA A 22 0.39 5.31 13.37
C ALA A 22 1.74 4.86 13.93
N ARG A 23 2.85 5.44 13.45
CA ARG A 23 4.18 5.27 14.03
C ARG A 23 4.87 6.61 14.22
N LYS A 24 5.86 6.67 15.09
CA LYS A 24 6.76 7.83 15.17
C LYS A 24 7.93 7.62 14.22
N CYS A 25 8.24 8.64 13.44
CA CYS A 25 9.43 8.67 12.62
C CYS A 25 10.68 8.53 13.49
N GLU A 26 11.55 7.58 13.19
CA GLU A 26 12.78 7.35 13.95
C GLU A 26 13.77 8.52 13.82
N CYS A 27 13.68 9.31 12.74
CA CYS A 27 14.58 10.43 12.50
C CYS A 27 14.23 11.69 13.32
N CYS A 28 12.95 12.03 13.45
CA CYS A 28 12.54 13.30 14.06
C CYS A 28 11.29 13.24 14.96
N GLY A 29 10.73 12.04 15.19
CA GLY A 29 9.67 11.83 16.16
C GLY A 29 8.27 12.32 15.78
N HIS A 30 8.08 12.85 14.56
CA HIS A 30 6.74 13.19 14.07
C HIS A 30 5.90 11.94 13.84
N HIS A 31 4.58 12.09 13.92
CA HIS A 31 3.67 10.98 13.66
C HIS A 31 3.47 10.79 12.16
N GLU A 32 3.69 9.56 11.71
CA GLU A 32 3.46 9.09 10.34
C GLU A 32 2.30 8.09 10.35
N ILE A 33 1.42 8.20 9.36
CA ILE A 33 0.31 7.26 9.17
C ILE A 33 0.62 6.41 7.95
N GLY A 34 0.45 5.10 8.07
CA GLY A 34 0.75 4.14 7.03
C GLY A 34 -0.10 2.89 7.12
N ILE A 35 0.19 1.94 6.23
CA ILE A 35 -0.40 0.61 6.22
C ILE A 35 0.70 -0.38 6.56
N ILE A 36 0.45 -1.26 7.53
CA ILE A 36 1.27 -2.46 7.75
C ILE A 36 0.63 -3.60 6.98
N THR A 37 1.35 -4.15 6.00
CA THR A 37 0.88 -5.29 5.18
C THR A 37 0.92 -6.60 5.96
N ASP A 38 0.34 -7.66 5.40
CA ASP A 38 0.47 -9.02 5.95
C ASP A 38 1.92 -9.54 5.99
N THR A 39 2.80 -8.97 5.15
CA THR A 39 4.24 -9.23 5.13
C THR A 39 5.04 -8.35 6.10
N GLU A 40 4.36 -7.66 7.02
CA GLU A 40 4.95 -6.75 8.01
C GLU A 40 5.70 -5.54 7.39
N GLU A 41 5.43 -5.22 6.13
CA GLU A 41 6.01 -4.04 5.47
C GLU A 41 5.20 -2.79 5.84
N TYR A 42 5.89 -1.73 6.26
CA TYR A 42 5.28 -0.44 6.51
C TYR A 42 5.31 0.44 5.26
N ILE A 43 4.13 0.73 4.72
CA ILE A 43 3.96 1.61 3.56
C ILE A 43 3.35 2.94 4.04
N PRO A 44 4.10 4.07 3.98
CA PRO A 44 3.59 5.36 4.44
C PRO A 44 2.49 5.89 3.52
N LEU A 45 1.41 6.40 4.10
CA LEU A 45 0.36 7.10 3.36
C LEU A 45 0.80 8.54 3.09
N LYS A 46 0.71 8.95 1.83
CA LYS A 46 1.06 10.30 1.37
C LYS A 46 -0.21 11.09 1.04
N PRO A 47 -0.18 12.43 1.22
CA PRO A 47 -1.27 13.28 0.78
C PRO A 47 -1.59 13.05 -0.71
N GLY A 48 -2.89 13.00 -1.03
CA GLY A 48 -3.37 12.78 -2.40
C GLY A 48 -3.48 11.32 -2.84
N MET A 49 -3.11 10.35 -1.99
CA MET A 49 -3.36 8.93 -2.28
C MET A 49 -4.84 8.60 -2.18
N THR A 50 -5.34 7.83 -3.16
CA THR A 50 -6.67 7.24 -3.11
C THR A 50 -6.63 5.97 -2.26
N VAL A 51 -7.56 5.84 -1.32
CA VAL A 51 -7.68 4.67 -0.45
C VAL A 51 -9.05 4.02 -0.61
N GLN A 52 -9.09 2.68 -0.46
CA GLN A 52 -10.33 1.92 -0.37
C GLN A 52 -10.38 1.23 0.99
N ILE A 53 -11.41 1.54 1.77
CA ILE A 53 -11.65 0.90 3.07
C ILE A 53 -12.60 -0.28 2.85
N VAL A 54 -12.18 -1.46 3.26
CA VAL A 54 -12.97 -2.70 3.22
C VAL A 54 -13.16 -3.18 4.66
N GLY A 55 -14.41 -3.26 5.15
CA GLY A 55 -14.78 -3.51 6.57
C GLY A 55 -14.37 -4.89 7.11
N ASN A 56 -14.51 -5.20 8.41
CA ASN A 56 -15.57 -4.80 9.34
C ASN A 56 -15.15 -3.80 10.44
N ASN A 57 -16.03 -2.83 10.70
CA ASN A 57 -16.12 -2.16 12.00
C ASN A 57 -16.93 -3.11 12.90
N ASP A 58 -16.26 -3.84 13.79
CA ASP A 58 -16.94 -4.38 14.97
C ASP A 58 -16.69 -3.35 16.09
N GLU A 59 -17.81 -2.76 16.51
CA GLU A 59 -17.96 -1.77 17.58
C GLU A 59 -17.32 -2.22 18.91
#